data_AF-A0A7S4IS30-F1
#
_entry.id   AF-A0A7S4IS30-F1
#
_cell.length_a   1.000
_cell.length_b   1.000
_cell.length_c   1.000
_cell.angle_alpha   90.00
_cell.angle_beta   90.00
_cell.angle_gamma   90.00
#
_symmetry.space_group_name_H-M   'P 1'
#
loop_
_entity.id
_entity.type
_entity.pdbx_description
1 polymer ?
#
loop_
_entity_poly.entity_id
_entity_poly.type
_entity_poly.pdbx_seq_one_letter_code
_entity_poly.pdbx_strand_id
1 'polypeptide(L)'
;QAHLDRIIIRGDGAEGEGGRSVRCLPVEGESARVLRLAPWSDEDGDVGGDSPESGPGAIVELSDGTLLEYNAGDVDGDGEGESPRLSPSEAEPLLEPCPWIAALRRPDRFLAPSGSSSDEHPHDSHHDHHHHHDSKRVVVGLSSRSRLYLSDRLLSPSSSSFAISPFHSFLAHVTIGSRSQLRHLPLSALASYDPLSGSEGDAALLGEGYEPRDVERGSRLVAVLPSSPSAGLQMARGDLEGGYP
;
A
#
# COMPACT_ATOMS: atom_id res chain seq x y z
N GLN A 1 -12.94 -34.39 2.79
CA GLN A 1 -13.00 -33.74 1.47
C GLN A 1 -12.58 -32.30 1.68
N ALA A 2 -11.34 -31.96 1.35
CA ALA A 2 -10.78 -30.63 1.60
C ALA A 2 -11.52 -29.59 0.76
N HIS A 3 -12.01 -28.53 1.40
CA HIS A 3 -12.69 -27.43 0.74
C HIS A 3 -11.60 -26.46 0.28
N LEU A 4 -11.17 -26.57 -0.99
CA LEU A 4 -10.20 -25.64 -1.57
C LEU A 4 -10.91 -24.31 -1.85
N ASP A 5 -10.57 -23.27 -1.11
CA ASP A 5 -10.95 -21.92 -1.48
C ASP A 5 -10.18 -21.52 -2.75
N ARG A 6 -10.88 -20.89 -3.69
CA ARG A 6 -10.35 -20.50 -5.00
C ARG A 6 -10.46 -19.01 -5.17
N ILE A 7 -9.36 -18.34 -5.52
CA ILE A 7 -9.40 -16.95 -5.96
C ILE A 7 -9.83 -16.93 -7.42
N ILE A 8 -10.97 -16.30 -7.70
CA ILE A 8 -11.49 -16.11 -9.05
C ILE A 8 -11.05 -14.72 -9.52
N ILE A 9 -10.02 -14.68 -10.36
CA ILE A 9 -9.51 -13.44 -10.95
C ILE A 9 -10.06 -13.34 -12.36
N ARG A 10 -10.73 -12.22 -12.66
CA ARG A 10 -11.25 -11.90 -13.99
C ARG A 10 -10.25 -10.96 -14.64
N GLY A 11 -9.56 -11.43 -15.68
CA GLY A 11 -8.78 -10.56 -16.55
C GLY A 11 -9.67 -9.99 -17.65
N ASP A 12 -9.51 -8.70 -17.96
CA ASP A 12 -10.02 -8.15 -19.21
C ASP A 12 -9.10 -8.64 -20.34
N GLY A 13 -9.68 -9.41 -21.28
CA GLY A 13 -8.95 -9.85 -22.46
C GLY A 13 -8.59 -8.65 -23.33
N ALA A 14 -7.39 -8.67 -23.92
CA ALA A 14 -6.95 -7.64 -24.85
C ALA A 14 -8.00 -7.44 -25.97
N GLU A 15 -8.25 -6.18 -26.32
CA GLU A 15 -9.30 -5.77 -27.24
C GLU A 15 -9.18 -6.50 -28.59
N GLY A 16 -10.01 -7.53 -28.80
CA GLY A 16 -10.02 -8.30 -30.06
C GLY A 16 -10.68 -9.68 -29.92
N GLU A 17 -10.49 -10.32 -28.76
CA GLU A 17 -11.16 -11.59 -28.43
C GLU A 17 -11.99 -11.37 -27.15
N GLY A 18 -13.31 -11.18 -27.30
CA GLY A 18 -14.23 -10.85 -26.20
C GLY A 18 -14.42 -11.92 -25.11
N GLY A 19 -13.43 -12.77 -24.86
CA GLY A 19 -13.43 -13.79 -23.82
C GLY A 19 -12.89 -13.25 -22.50
N ARG A 20 -13.77 -13.06 -21.50
CA ARG A 20 -13.35 -12.90 -20.11
C ARG A 20 -12.69 -14.20 -19.63
N SER A 21 -11.38 -14.18 -19.43
CA SER A 21 -10.68 -15.31 -18.83
C SER A 21 -10.87 -15.28 -17.31
N VAL A 22 -11.43 -16.38 -16.78
CA VAL A 22 -11.55 -16.61 -15.34
C VAL A 22 -10.47 -17.61 -14.93
N ARG A 23 -9.54 -17.21 -14.08
CA ARG A 23 -8.50 -18.10 -13.54
C ARG A 23 -8.79 -18.39 -12.07
N CYS A 24 -8.57 -19.65 -11.68
CA CYS A 24 -8.71 -20.12 -10.30
C CYS A 24 -7.33 -20.53 -9.79
N LEU A 25 -6.76 -19.76 -8.86
CA LEU A 25 -5.50 -20.12 -8.21
C LEU A 25 -5.77 -20.85 -6.90
N PRO A 26 -5.11 -21.99 -6.64
CA PRO A 26 -5.22 -22.69 -5.36
C PRO A 26 -4.50 -21.89 -4.27
N VAL A 27 -5.12 -21.80 -3.10
CA VAL A 27 -4.45 -21.35 -1.88
C VAL A 27 -4.09 -22.61 -1.08
N GLU A 28 -2.81 -22.79 -0.78
CA GLU A 28 -2.36 -23.92 0.04
C GLU A 28 -2.69 -23.68 1.51
N GLY A 29 -3.30 -24.68 2.16
CA GLY A 29 -3.71 -24.62 3.57
C GLY A 29 -5.16 -25.03 3.78
N GLU A 30 -5.41 -26.04 4.63
CA GLU A 30 -6.74 -26.63 4.83
C GLU A 30 -7.77 -25.67 5.47
N SER A 31 -7.36 -24.48 5.92
CA SER A 31 -8.22 -23.48 6.56
C SER A 31 -7.98 -22.04 6.09
N ALA A 32 -7.10 -21.83 5.12
CA ALA A 32 -6.76 -20.48 4.66
C ALA A 32 -7.82 -19.97 3.69
N ARG A 33 -8.59 -18.97 4.12
CA ARG A 33 -9.59 -18.29 3.28
C ARG A 33 -9.06 -16.93 2.85
N VAL A 34 -9.29 -16.57 1.60
CA VAL A 34 -8.96 -15.22 1.12
C VAL A 34 -9.91 -14.23 1.77
N LEU A 35 -9.37 -13.32 2.57
CA LEU A 35 -10.13 -12.25 3.18
C LEU A 35 -10.18 -11.04 2.27
N ARG A 36 -9.03 -10.62 1.73
CA ARG A 36 -8.88 -9.36 1.02
C ARG A 36 -7.96 -9.51 -0.18
N LEU A 37 -8.18 -8.64 -1.14
CA LEU A 37 -7.33 -8.42 -2.29
C LEU A 37 -7.24 -6.92 -2.50
N ALA A 38 -6.03 -6.38 -2.57
CA ALA A 38 -5.80 -4.99 -2.90
C ALA A 38 -4.76 -4.90 -4.04
N PRO A 39 -5.05 -4.18 -5.12
CA PRO A 39 -4.07 -3.97 -6.18
C PRO A 39 -2.84 -3.25 -5.61
N TRP A 40 -1.69 -3.45 -6.23
CA TRP A 40 -0.54 -2.61 -5.94
C TRP A 40 -0.82 -1.19 -6.40
N SER A 41 -0.63 -0.23 -5.50
CA SER A 41 -0.65 1.19 -5.81
C SER A 41 0.75 1.58 -6.28
N ASP A 42 1.08 1.22 -7.52
CA ASP A 42 2.30 1.69 -8.15
C ASP A 42 2.01 3.00 -8.90
N GLU A 43 3.04 3.79 -9.20
CA GLU A 43 2.87 4.95 -10.09
C GLU A 43 2.58 4.47 -11.51
N ASP A 44 1.31 4.25 -11.80
CA ASP A 44 0.82 3.92 -13.13
C ASP A 44 1.16 5.08 -14.09
N GLY A 45 2.21 4.92 -14.88
CA GLY A 45 2.46 5.81 -16.01
C GLY A 45 3.83 5.70 -16.65
N ASP A 46 4.87 5.23 -15.96
CA ASP A 46 6.18 5.10 -16.60
C ASP A 46 6.27 3.79 -17.38
N VAL A 47 5.60 3.78 -18.53
CA VAL A 47 5.63 2.73 -19.57
C VAL A 47 7.06 2.52 -20.12
N GLY A 48 8.05 3.33 -19.70
CA GLY A 48 9.43 3.29 -20.17
C GLY A 48 10.44 2.57 -19.27
N GLY A 49 10.03 2.05 -18.11
CA GLY A 49 10.96 1.36 -17.20
C GLY A 49 11.11 -0.12 -17.55
N ASP A 50 12.29 -0.53 -18.05
CA ASP A 50 12.71 -1.92 -18.37
C ASP A 50 12.73 -2.88 -17.15
N SER A 51 11.95 -2.63 -16.10
CA SER A 51 11.95 -3.46 -14.91
C SER A 51 10.92 -4.59 -15.04
N PRO A 52 11.37 -5.86 -15.23
CA PRO A 52 10.52 -7.01 -15.54
C PRO A 52 9.58 -7.43 -14.39
N GLU A 53 9.60 -6.71 -13.27
CA GLU A 53 8.71 -6.96 -12.13
C GLU A 53 7.54 -5.97 -12.04
N SER A 54 7.30 -5.16 -13.08
CA SER A 54 6.27 -4.11 -13.08
C SER A 54 4.95 -4.55 -13.72
N GLY A 55 4.67 -5.85 -13.76
CA GLY A 55 3.40 -6.38 -14.26
C GLY A 55 2.23 -6.16 -13.29
N PRO A 56 0.98 -6.16 -13.75
CA PRO A 56 -0.19 -6.00 -12.90
C PRO A 56 -0.22 -7.09 -11.80
N GLY A 57 -0.61 -6.71 -10.59
CA GLY A 57 -0.70 -7.64 -9.48
C GLY A 57 -1.50 -7.10 -8.31
N ALA A 58 -1.53 -7.87 -7.24
CA ALA A 58 -2.21 -7.49 -6.00
C ALA A 58 -1.54 -8.11 -4.78
N ILE A 59 -1.79 -7.55 -3.61
CA ILE A 59 -1.61 -8.25 -2.33
C ILE A 59 -2.90 -9.00 -1.98
N VAL A 60 -2.76 -10.18 -1.41
CA VAL A 60 -3.85 -11.05 -0.95
C VAL A 60 -3.64 -11.33 0.54
N GLU A 61 -4.62 -10.98 1.37
CA GLU A 61 -4.62 -11.30 2.80
C GLU A 61 -5.48 -12.54 3.04
N LEU A 62 -4.93 -13.53 3.74
CA LEU A 62 -5.62 -14.73 4.16
C LEU A 62 -6.22 -14.59 5.57
N SER A 63 -7.08 -15.52 5.95
CA SER A 63 -7.82 -15.49 7.22
C SER A 63 -6.98 -15.60 8.48
N ASP A 64 -5.74 -16.06 8.34
CA ASP A 64 -4.75 -16.16 9.40
C ASP A 64 -3.79 -14.96 9.45
N GLY A 65 -4.00 -13.95 8.58
CA GLY A 65 -3.14 -12.76 8.46
C GLY A 65 -1.95 -12.95 7.50
N THR A 66 -1.79 -14.13 6.90
CA THR A 66 -0.74 -14.35 5.88
C THR A 66 -0.97 -13.44 4.68
N LEU A 67 0.11 -12.84 4.19
CA LEU A 67 0.10 -12.03 2.99
C LEU A 67 0.74 -12.81 1.83
N LEU A 68 0.04 -12.85 0.69
CA LEU A 68 0.54 -13.40 -0.58
C LEU A 68 0.57 -12.29 -1.63
N GLU A 69 1.51 -12.39 -2.56
CA GLU A 69 1.52 -11.56 -3.77
C GLU A 69 0.91 -12.33 -4.92
N TYR A 70 -0.08 -11.73 -5.55
CA TYR A 70 -0.57 -12.14 -6.84
C TYR A 70 0.17 -11.39 -7.93
N ASN A 71 0.82 -12.14 -8.82
CA ASN A 71 1.43 -11.63 -10.03
C ASN A 71 0.60 -12.16 -11.22
N ALA A 72 0.12 -11.28 -12.09
CA ALA A 72 -0.69 -11.68 -13.24
C ALA A 72 0.13 -12.41 -14.32
N GLY A 73 1.46 -12.29 -14.26
CA GLY A 73 2.39 -12.71 -15.30
C GLY A 73 2.43 -11.70 -16.44
N ASP A 74 3.59 -11.55 -17.07
CA ASP A 74 3.74 -10.69 -18.23
C ASP A 74 3.25 -11.42 -19.48
N VAL A 75 2.53 -10.70 -20.35
CA VAL A 75 2.15 -11.21 -21.67
C VAL A 75 3.20 -10.73 -22.64
N ASP A 76 4.30 -11.48 -22.75
CA ASP A 76 5.29 -11.21 -23.79
C ASP A 76 4.62 -11.37 -25.17
N GLY A 77 4.95 -10.45 -26.09
CA GLY A 77 4.38 -10.42 -27.45
C GLY A 77 4.63 -11.70 -28.27
N ASP A 78 5.53 -12.55 -27.78
CA ASP A 78 5.92 -13.81 -28.41
C ASP A 78 5.06 -15.00 -27.93
N GLY A 79 4.14 -14.78 -26.99
CA GLY A 79 3.20 -15.79 -26.50
C GLY A 79 3.75 -16.73 -25.42
N GLU A 80 5.00 -16.54 -24.98
CA GLU A 80 5.64 -17.30 -23.88
C GLU A 80 5.56 -16.57 -22.52
N GLY A 81 4.47 -15.85 -22.26
CA GLY A 81 4.30 -15.12 -21.01
C GLY A 81 4.27 -16.00 -19.75
N GLU A 82 4.81 -15.49 -18.65
CA GLU A 82 4.72 -16.18 -17.35
C GLU A 82 3.26 -16.41 -16.96
N SER A 83 2.97 -17.60 -16.41
CA SER A 83 1.64 -17.87 -15.88
C SER A 83 1.42 -17.12 -14.55
N PRO A 84 0.19 -16.64 -14.27
CA PRO A 84 -0.11 -15.97 -13.03
C PRO A 84 0.15 -16.88 -11.85
N ARG A 85 0.78 -16.32 -10.82
CA ARG A 85 1.18 -17.07 -9.63
C ARG A 85 0.87 -16.31 -8.36
N LEU A 86 0.60 -17.08 -7.31
CA LEU A 86 0.61 -16.61 -5.94
C LEU A 86 1.95 -17.01 -5.32
N SER A 87 2.62 -16.08 -4.67
CA SER A 87 3.84 -16.33 -3.89
C SER A 87 3.70 -15.71 -2.50
N PRO A 88 4.44 -16.19 -1.49
CA PRO A 88 4.56 -15.47 -0.22
C PRO A 88 4.99 -14.03 -0.46
N SER A 89 4.39 -13.10 0.29
CA SER A 89 4.72 -11.68 0.23
C SER A 89 5.94 -11.34 1.07
N GLU A 90 6.78 -10.44 0.56
CA GLU A 90 7.87 -9.83 1.33
C GLU A 90 7.38 -8.73 2.28
N ALA A 91 6.12 -8.30 2.13
CA ALA A 91 5.51 -7.37 3.08
C ALA A 91 5.34 -8.03 4.46
N GLU A 92 5.81 -7.33 5.50
CA GLU A 92 5.55 -7.70 6.88
C GLU A 92 4.03 -7.71 7.18
N PRO A 93 3.55 -8.68 7.97
CA PRO A 93 2.13 -8.81 8.30
C PRO A 93 1.65 -7.67 9.20
N LEU A 94 0.36 -7.35 9.09
CA LEU A 94 -0.29 -6.35 9.94
C LEU A 94 -0.49 -6.90 11.37
N LEU A 95 -0.39 -6.03 12.39
CA LEU A 95 -0.54 -6.43 13.80
C LEU A 95 -1.93 -6.95 14.18
N GLU A 96 -2.96 -6.62 13.39
CA GLU A 96 -4.32 -7.13 13.54
C GLU A 96 -5.05 -7.12 12.18
N PRO A 97 -6.12 -7.92 12.00
CA PRO A 97 -6.86 -7.97 10.74
C PRO A 97 -7.42 -6.60 10.34
N CYS A 98 -7.16 -6.19 9.09
CA CYS A 98 -7.56 -4.89 8.57
C CYS A 98 -8.62 -5.03 7.47
N PRO A 99 -9.88 -4.60 7.69
CA PRO A 99 -10.91 -4.67 6.66
C PRO A 99 -10.57 -3.86 5.40
N TRP A 100 -9.73 -2.83 5.53
CA TRP A 100 -9.23 -2.01 4.42
C TRP A 100 -7.72 -2.06 4.40
N ILE A 101 -7.16 -2.49 3.28
CA ILE A 101 -5.71 -2.53 3.03
C ILE A 101 -5.39 -1.83 1.71
N ALA A 102 -4.20 -1.26 1.61
CA ALA A 102 -3.59 -0.80 0.37
C ALA A 102 -2.11 -1.17 0.41
N ALA A 103 -1.48 -1.34 -0.74
CA ALA A 103 -0.11 -1.85 -0.82
C ALA A 103 0.73 -1.08 -1.84
N LEU A 104 2.02 -0.93 -1.57
CA LEU A 104 3.02 -0.28 -2.41
C LEU A 104 4.12 -1.30 -2.75
N ARG A 105 4.44 -1.49 -4.04
CA ARG A 105 5.41 -2.50 -4.49
C ARG A 105 6.85 -2.01 -4.50
N ARG A 106 7.07 -0.70 -4.60
CA ARG A 106 8.39 -0.07 -4.69
C ARG A 106 8.45 1.16 -3.80
N PRO A 107 8.49 0.97 -2.47
CA PRO A 107 8.56 2.07 -1.54
C PRO A 107 9.90 2.80 -1.68
N ASP A 108 10.98 2.11 -2.04
CA ASP A 108 12.33 2.64 -2.26
C ASP A 108 12.38 3.92 -3.10
N ARG A 109 11.52 4.05 -4.11
CA ARG A 109 11.39 5.30 -4.90
C ARG A 109 10.98 6.51 -4.08
N PHE A 110 10.20 6.29 -3.02
CA PHE A 110 9.78 7.31 -2.06
C PHE A 110 10.70 7.37 -0.85
N LEU A 111 11.33 6.25 -0.49
CA LEU A 111 12.09 6.09 0.74
C LEU A 111 13.58 6.45 0.59
N ALA A 112 14.12 6.49 -0.63
CA ALA A 112 15.51 6.85 -0.84
C ALA A 112 15.76 8.31 -0.40
N PRO A 113 16.68 8.56 0.54
CA PRO A 113 17.08 9.93 0.86
C PRO A 113 17.66 10.55 -0.42
N SER A 114 17.13 11.70 -0.80
CA SER A 114 17.42 12.44 -2.03
C SER A 114 18.88 12.94 -2.19
N GLY A 115 19.83 12.35 -1.46
CA GLY A 115 21.26 12.65 -1.49
C GLY A 115 22.18 11.44 -1.65
N SER A 116 21.66 10.22 -1.84
CA SER A 116 22.48 9.04 -2.14
C SER A 116 22.87 8.99 -3.63
N SER A 117 23.61 10.01 -4.10
CA SER A 117 24.32 9.88 -5.37
C SER A 117 25.48 8.92 -5.14
N SER A 118 25.37 7.73 -5.72
CA SER A 118 26.39 6.68 -5.75
C SER A 118 27.64 7.17 -6.50
N ASP A 119 28.50 7.93 -5.83
CA ASP A 119 29.94 7.97 -6.15
C ASP A 119 30.57 6.76 -5.43
N GLU A 120 30.56 5.62 -6.11
CA GLU A 120 31.07 4.36 -5.60
C GLU A 120 32.60 4.43 -5.41
N HIS A 121 33.04 4.56 -4.16
CA HIS A 121 34.38 4.18 -3.76
C HIS A 121 34.33 2.83 -3.04
N PRO A 122 34.96 1.77 -3.58
CA PRO A 122 34.95 0.44 -2.98
C PRO A 122 35.92 0.44 -1.79
N HIS A 123 35.42 0.80 -0.61
CA HIS A 123 36.16 0.64 0.64
C HIS A 123 35.68 -0.62 1.37
N ASP A 124 36.52 -1.64 1.30
CA ASP A 124 36.52 -2.87 2.09
C ASP A 124 36.32 -2.54 3.58
N SER A 125 35.07 -2.58 4.05
CA SER A 125 34.76 -2.42 5.47
C SER A 125 33.71 -3.43 5.86
N HIS A 126 34.17 -4.45 6.59
CA HIS A 126 33.40 -5.48 7.29
C HIS A 126 32.55 -4.85 8.40
N HIS A 127 31.54 -4.06 8.05
CA HIS A 127 30.53 -3.60 8.99
C HIS A 127 29.37 -4.58 9.01
N ASP A 128 29.10 -5.09 10.22
CA ASP A 128 27.97 -5.95 10.55
C ASP A 128 26.70 -5.50 9.82
N HIS A 129 26.19 -6.41 9.00
CA HIS A 129 24.91 -6.30 8.32
C HIS A 129 23.78 -6.32 9.36
N HIS A 130 23.56 -5.19 10.02
CA HIS A 130 22.23 -4.87 10.49
C HIS A 130 21.36 -4.85 9.24
N HIS A 131 20.62 -5.96 9.04
CA HIS A 131 19.56 -6.09 8.05
C HIS A 131 18.52 -5.02 8.35
N HIS A 132 18.79 -3.79 7.90
CA HIS A 132 17.77 -2.79 7.77
C HIS A 132 16.78 -3.42 6.80
N HIS A 133 15.58 -3.69 7.30
CA HIS A 133 14.48 -4.24 6.53
C HIS A 133 14.11 -3.22 5.43
N ASP A 134 14.89 -3.20 4.34
CA ASP A 134 14.51 -2.66 3.03
C ASP A 134 13.42 -3.57 2.49
N SER A 135 12.28 -3.58 3.18
CA SER A 135 11.10 -4.31 2.78
C SER A 135 10.67 -3.70 1.47
N LYS A 136 10.88 -4.44 0.38
CA LYS A 136 10.48 -4.00 -0.96
C LYS A 136 8.98 -3.79 -1.04
N ARG A 137 8.19 -4.26 -0.07
CA ARG A 137 6.73 -4.11 -0.06
C ARG A 137 6.28 -3.43 1.22
N VAL A 138 5.35 -2.51 1.06
CA VAL A 138 4.71 -1.82 2.18
C VAL A 138 3.22 -2.05 2.09
N VAL A 139 2.59 -2.42 3.20
CA VAL A 139 1.15 -2.57 3.31
C VAL A 139 0.63 -1.61 4.37
N VAL A 140 -0.40 -0.85 4.02
CA VAL A 140 -1.12 0.02 4.95
C VAL A 140 -2.46 -0.61 5.23
N GLY A 141 -2.80 -0.76 6.51
CA GLY A 141 -4.04 -1.37 6.94
C GLY A 141 -4.82 -0.46 7.88
N LEU A 142 -6.13 -0.34 7.69
CA LEU A 142 -7.04 0.25 8.66
C LEU A 142 -7.88 -0.84 9.31
N SER A 143 -7.73 -1.01 10.62
CA SER A 143 -8.47 -2.03 11.36
C SER A 143 -9.90 -1.61 11.68
N SER A 144 -10.73 -2.58 12.03
CA SER A 144 -12.10 -2.32 12.51
C SER A 144 -12.15 -1.50 13.80
N ARG A 145 -11.01 -1.41 14.53
CA ARG A 145 -10.85 -0.60 15.72
C ARG A 145 -10.41 0.84 15.40
N SER A 146 -10.43 1.23 14.13
CA SER A 146 -10.00 2.55 13.67
C SER A 146 -8.51 2.82 13.91
N ARG A 147 -7.67 1.77 13.85
CA ARG A 147 -6.22 1.90 13.96
C ARG A 147 -5.58 1.78 12.59
N LEU A 148 -4.78 2.77 12.23
CA LEU A 148 -4.04 2.79 10.97
C LEU A 148 -2.65 2.22 11.21
N TYR A 149 -2.30 1.20 10.45
CA TYR A 149 -1.04 0.49 10.50
C TYR A 149 -0.26 0.68 9.19
N LEU A 150 1.06 0.67 9.33
CA LEU A 150 2.03 0.55 8.25
C LEU A 150 2.86 -0.68 8.54
N SER A 151 2.58 -1.77 7.84
CA SER A 151 3.12 -3.09 8.16
C SER A 151 2.82 -3.44 9.63
N ASP A 152 3.85 -3.72 10.42
CA ASP A 152 3.77 -4.02 11.85
C ASP A 152 3.79 -2.77 12.75
N ARG A 153 3.79 -1.56 12.18
CA ARG A 153 3.87 -0.29 12.93
C ARG A 153 2.52 0.40 13.02
N LEU A 154 2.16 0.91 14.21
CA LEU A 154 0.95 1.71 14.40
C LEU A 154 1.22 3.18 14.01
N LEU A 155 0.63 3.65 12.90
CA LEU A 155 0.75 5.05 12.47
C LEU A 155 -0.22 5.98 13.20
N SER A 156 -1.47 5.52 13.39
CA SER A 156 -2.49 6.35 14.03
C SER A 156 -3.47 5.48 14.83
N PRO A 157 -3.68 5.76 16.14
CA PRO A 157 -4.59 4.96 16.96
C PRO A 157 -6.07 5.21 16.65
N SER A 158 -6.38 6.28 15.91
CA SER A 158 -7.74 6.78 15.69
C SER A 158 -7.88 7.40 14.30
N SER A 159 -8.16 6.58 13.30
CA SER A 159 -8.41 6.96 11.91
C SER A 159 -9.69 6.34 11.37
N SER A 160 -10.44 7.09 10.56
CA SER A 160 -11.73 6.65 9.99
C SER A 160 -11.64 6.12 8.56
N SER A 161 -10.62 6.56 7.83
CA SER A 161 -10.38 6.24 6.43
C SER A 161 -8.96 6.68 6.06
N PHE A 162 -8.40 6.06 5.02
CA PHE A 162 -7.12 6.46 4.44
C PHE A 162 -7.12 6.26 2.92
N ALA A 163 -6.16 6.89 2.25
CA ALA A 163 -5.77 6.58 0.88
C ALA A 163 -4.27 6.81 0.72
N ILE A 164 -3.64 6.02 -0.14
CA ILE A 164 -2.27 6.23 -0.58
C ILE A 164 -2.32 6.91 -1.93
N SER A 165 -1.50 7.93 -2.11
CA SER A 165 -1.29 8.59 -3.39
C SER A 165 0.18 8.49 -3.79
N PRO A 166 0.58 7.43 -4.52
CA PRO A 166 1.95 7.27 -5.01
C PRO A 166 2.40 8.49 -5.83
N PHE A 167 1.56 8.93 -6.76
CA PHE A 167 1.82 10.07 -7.65
C PHE A 167 2.14 11.39 -6.92
N HIS A 168 1.54 11.59 -5.74
CA HIS A 168 1.80 12.78 -4.91
C HIS A 168 2.73 12.48 -3.73
N SER A 169 3.27 11.26 -3.66
CA SER A 169 4.19 10.78 -2.63
C SER A 169 3.68 10.98 -1.19
N PHE A 170 2.38 10.76 -0.93
CA PHE A 170 1.83 10.81 0.43
C PHE A 170 0.81 9.70 0.73
N LEU A 171 0.61 9.46 2.02
CA LEU A 171 -0.55 8.80 2.59
C LEU A 171 -1.45 9.84 3.25
N ALA A 172 -2.73 9.87 2.87
CA ALA A 172 -3.74 10.72 3.48
C ALA A 172 -4.62 9.90 4.41
N HIS A 173 -4.95 10.44 5.58
CA HIS A 173 -5.92 9.81 6.47
C HIS A 173 -6.73 10.84 7.27
N VAL A 174 -7.92 10.44 7.71
CA VAL A 174 -8.81 11.29 8.51
C VAL A 174 -8.87 10.78 9.94
N THR A 175 -8.43 11.59 10.89
CA THR A 175 -8.41 11.22 12.31
C THR A 175 -9.80 11.25 12.95
N ILE A 176 -10.00 10.42 13.97
CA ILE A 176 -11.22 10.41 14.78
C ILE A 176 -10.93 11.08 16.12
N GLY A 177 -11.80 11.99 16.55
CA GLY A 177 -11.69 12.63 17.86
C GLY A 177 -12.58 13.85 18.01
N SER A 178 -12.29 14.63 19.05
CA SER A 178 -12.91 15.95 19.28
C SER A 178 -12.48 16.98 18.23
N ARG A 179 -11.27 16.82 17.68
CA ARG A 179 -10.74 17.56 16.54
C ARG A 179 -10.39 16.56 15.44
N SER A 180 -11.35 16.29 14.57
CA SER A 180 -11.13 15.43 13.40
C SER A 180 -10.31 16.22 12.39
N GLN A 181 -9.26 15.61 11.84
CA GLN A 181 -8.33 16.27 10.95
C GLN A 181 -8.04 15.38 9.74
N LEU A 182 -7.97 16.00 8.56
CA LEU A 182 -7.30 15.44 7.40
C LEU A 182 -5.79 15.67 7.56
N ARG A 183 -5.02 14.59 7.50
CA ARG A 183 -3.56 14.61 7.59
C ARG A 183 -2.95 13.97 6.35
N HIS A 184 -1.81 14.51 5.93
CA HIS A 184 -1.01 13.98 4.82
C HIS A 184 0.37 13.66 5.37
N LEU A 185 0.77 12.40 5.25
CA LEU A 185 2.06 11.88 5.69
C LEU A 185 2.91 11.60 4.43
N PRO A 186 4.05 12.27 4.23
CA PRO A 186 4.94 11.97 3.12
C PRO A 186 5.37 10.50 3.15
N LEU A 187 5.36 9.82 2.00
CA LEU A 187 5.79 8.43 1.94
C LEU A 187 7.26 8.28 2.35
N SER A 188 8.11 9.27 2.05
CA SER A 188 9.50 9.32 2.50
C SER A 188 9.64 9.27 4.02
N ALA A 189 8.80 10.00 4.75
CA ALA A 189 8.80 10.02 6.22
C ALA A 189 8.33 8.67 6.83
N LEU A 190 7.58 7.87 6.07
CA LEU A 190 7.16 6.53 6.51
C LEU A 190 8.31 5.51 6.54
N ALA A 191 9.40 5.72 5.79
CA ALA A 191 10.60 4.87 5.89
C ALA A 191 11.17 4.89 7.30
N SER A 192 11.46 6.10 7.77
CA SER A 192 12.19 6.36 9.01
C SER A 192 11.29 6.38 10.24
N TYR A 193 9.97 6.16 10.07
CA TYR A 193 9.03 6.16 11.19
C TYR A 193 9.32 5.04 12.17
N ASP A 194 9.77 5.40 13.36
CA ASP A 194 9.93 4.47 14.48
C ASP A 194 8.84 4.74 15.53
N PRO A 195 7.88 3.81 15.75
CA PRO A 195 6.84 4.00 16.77
C PRO A 195 7.40 4.07 18.20
N LEU A 196 8.65 3.66 18.43
CA LEU A 196 9.32 3.71 19.74
C LEU A 196 10.05 5.03 20.00
N SER A 197 10.21 5.88 18.97
CA SER A 197 10.86 7.20 19.09
C SER A 197 10.06 8.21 19.93
N GLY A 198 8.81 7.88 20.27
CA GLY A 198 7.95 8.71 21.10
C GLY A 198 7.50 10.00 20.39
N SER A 199 7.22 11.04 21.18
CA SER A 199 6.62 12.28 20.66
C SER A 199 7.53 13.08 19.73
N GLU A 200 8.85 12.89 19.80
CA GLU A 200 9.79 13.57 18.91
C GLU A 200 9.72 13.03 17.47
N GLY A 201 9.61 11.71 17.30
CA GLY A 201 9.45 11.12 15.97
C GLY A 201 8.08 11.41 15.37
N ASP A 202 7.03 11.46 16.19
CA ASP A 202 5.70 11.93 15.74
C ASP A 202 5.78 13.38 15.24
N ALA A 203 6.56 14.25 15.89
CA ALA A 203 6.75 15.62 15.45
C ALA A 203 7.57 15.72 14.15
N ALA A 204 8.55 14.84 13.93
CA ALA A 204 9.29 14.78 12.67
C ALA A 204 8.37 14.33 11.52
N LEU A 205 7.58 13.27 11.74
CA LEU A 205 6.63 12.75 10.76
C LEU A 205 5.50 13.74 10.43
N LEU A 206 5.04 14.50 11.43
CA LEU A 206 4.02 15.53 11.24
C LEU A 206 4.59 16.88 10.78
N GLY A 207 5.90 17.10 10.93
CA GLY A 207 6.59 18.34 10.58
C GLY A 207 7.05 18.38 9.12
N GLU A 208 7.33 17.22 8.53
CA GLU A 208 7.48 17.08 7.07
C GLU A 208 6.11 16.87 6.43
N GLY A 209 5.65 17.81 5.61
CA GLY A 209 4.45 17.64 4.80
C GLY A 209 3.46 18.80 4.88
N TYR A 210 2.19 18.48 4.69
CA TYR A 210 1.10 19.45 4.71
C TYR A 210 0.53 19.62 6.12
N GLU A 211 0.21 20.87 6.47
CA GLU A 211 -0.40 21.20 7.76
C GLU A 211 -1.74 20.44 7.94
N PRO A 212 -1.99 19.84 9.12
CA PRO A 212 -3.26 19.19 9.39
C PRO A 212 -4.45 20.14 9.21
N ARG A 213 -5.44 19.72 8.44
CA ARG A 213 -6.66 20.48 8.20
C ARG A 213 -7.80 19.95 9.05
N ASP A 214 -8.45 20.80 9.83
CA ASP A 214 -9.65 20.43 10.57
C ASP A 214 -10.81 20.08 9.61
N VAL A 215 -11.53 19.00 9.93
CA VAL A 215 -12.69 18.52 9.17
C VAL A 215 -13.87 18.23 10.10
N GLU A 216 -15.07 18.11 9.54
CA GLU A 216 -16.26 17.75 10.32
C GLU A 216 -16.09 16.36 10.96
N ARG A 217 -16.59 16.22 12.18
CA ARG A 217 -16.57 14.94 12.87
C ARG A 217 -17.35 13.89 12.07
N GLY A 218 -16.69 12.79 11.75
CA GLY A 218 -17.29 11.68 11.00
C GLY A 218 -17.09 11.79 9.49
N SER A 219 -16.34 12.81 9.02
CA SER A 219 -15.87 12.85 7.64
C SER A 219 -15.01 11.64 7.30
N ARG A 220 -15.06 11.22 6.03
CA ARG A 220 -14.28 10.10 5.48
C ARG A 220 -13.68 10.51 4.15
N LEU A 221 -12.48 10.03 3.88
CA LEU A 221 -11.81 10.16 2.61
C LEU A 221 -12.43 9.19 1.60
N VAL A 222 -12.78 9.71 0.43
CA VAL A 222 -13.41 8.96 -0.67
C VAL A 222 -12.43 8.75 -1.81
N ALA A 223 -11.62 9.75 -2.12
CA ALA A 223 -10.62 9.69 -3.18
C ALA A 223 -9.51 10.73 -2.96
N VAL A 224 -8.36 10.48 -3.57
CA VAL A 224 -7.34 11.51 -3.86
C VAL A 224 -7.27 11.63 -5.37
N LEU A 225 -7.30 12.85 -5.89
CA LEU A 225 -7.29 13.06 -7.33
C LEU A 225 -5.88 12.79 -7.90
N PRO A 226 -5.72 12.07 -9.02
CA PRO A 226 -4.40 11.89 -9.61
C PRO A 226 -3.79 13.21 -10.13
N SER A 227 -4.63 14.10 -10.68
CA SER A 227 -4.17 15.34 -11.31
C SER A 227 -3.76 16.45 -10.33
N SER A 228 -4.16 16.35 -9.06
CA SER A 228 -3.86 17.34 -8.04
C SER A 228 -3.88 16.67 -6.67
N PRO A 229 -3.09 17.13 -5.68
CA PRO A 229 -3.02 16.48 -4.37
C PRO A 229 -4.28 16.68 -3.51
N SER A 230 -5.42 17.03 -4.13
CA SER A 230 -6.69 17.27 -3.47
C SER A 230 -7.38 15.96 -3.07
N ALA A 231 -7.86 15.93 -1.83
CA ALA A 231 -8.67 14.85 -1.31
C ALA A 231 -10.17 15.19 -1.39
N GLY A 232 -10.97 14.25 -1.90
CA GLY A 232 -12.42 14.26 -1.79
C GLY A 232 -12.86 13.65 -0.48
N LEU A 233 -13.61 14.41 0.32
CA LEU A 233 -14.15 14.01 1.60
C LEU A 233 -15.67 13.86 1.50
N GLN A 234 -16.22 12.80 2.09
CA GLN A 234 -17.63 12.69 2.40
C GLN A 234 -17.86 13.06 3.86
N MET A 235 -18.67 14.08 4.09
CA MET A 235 -19.05 14.55 5.42
C MET A 235 -20.05 13.58 6.06
N ALA A 236 -20.22 13.62 7.38
CA ALA A 236 -21.15 12.74 8.09
C ALA A 236 -22.61 12.85 7.61
N ARG A 237 -22.99 14.04 7.12
CA ARG A 237 -24.31 14.33 6.55
C ARG A 237 -24.51 13.87 5.10
N GLY A 238 -23.47 13.36 4.45
CA GLY A 238 -23.51 12.84 3.08
C GLY A 238 -23.02 13.79 2.00
N ASP A 239 -22.78 15.07 2.32
CA ASP A 239 -22.19 16.04 1.39
C ASP A 239 -20.76 15.67 1.00
N LEU A 240 -20.36 16.02 -0.21
CA LEU A 240 -18.98 15.89 -0.68
C LEU A 240 -18.28 17.26 -0.61
N GLU A 241 -17.07 17.27 -0.04
CA GLU A 241 -16.20 18.44 0.02
C GLU A 241 -14.85 18.11 -0.62
N GLY A 242 -14.36 19.00 -1.49
CA GLY A 242 -12.99 18.93 -1.98
C GLY A 242 -12.07 19.73 -1.06
N GLY A 243 -10.98 19.13 -0.62
CA GLY A 243 -9.93 19.80 0.14
C GLY A 243 -8.60 19.76 -0.60
N TYR A 244 -7.93 20.91 -0.69
CA TYR A 244 -6.49 20.91 -0.94
C TYR A 244 -5.77 20.59 0.39
N PRO A 245 -4.60 19.95 0.34
CA PRO A 245 -3.72 19.80 1.49
C PRO A 245 -3.37 21.12 2.17
#